data_AF-A0A2T4V5K3-F1
#
_entry.id   AF-A0A2T4V5K3-F1
#
_cell.length_a   1.000
_cell.length_b   1.000
_cell.length_c   1.000
_cell.angle_alpha   90.00
_cell.angle_beta   90.00
_cell.angle_gamma   90.00
#
_symmetry.space_group_name_H-M   'P 1'
#
loop_
_entity.id
_entity.type
_entity.pdbx_description
1 polymer ?
#
loop_
_entity_poly.entity_id
_entity_poly.type
_entity_poly.pdbx_seq_one_letter_code
_entity_poly.pdbx_strand_id
1 'polypeptide(L)'
;MTDAPSTRMLALFQGAGIQFESAEDAWRRAEHLYPLLGWLTARFPDERAFGTCAEWLRLCASRIEDAAPAAELFAQARSGAHPRQAHIVAGKLGDLRNEWILARKPAAAAFADAASHLCEVWAAVTTGEMDAETEPWARGKAAAGAMVTAWLYQQGLKEDDKAEREKARIALTGLLRTARAAGHPEET
;
A
#
# COMPACT_ATOMS: atom_id res chain seq x y z
N MET A 1 2.79 -19.23 17.43
CA MET A 1 1.88 -18.08 17.60
C MET A 1 2.55 -16.88 16.96
N THR A 2 1.98 -16.33 15.88
CA THR A 2 2.50 -15.14 15.20
C THR A 2 2.07 -13.91 16.00
N ASP A 3 3.03 -13.13 16.49
CA ASP A 3 2.73 -11.88 17.22
C ASP A 3 1.87 -10.94 16.38
N ALA A 4 0.91 -10.28 17.04
CA ALA A 4 0.06 -9.29 16.40
C ALA A 4 0.91 -8.15 15.78
N PRO A 5 0.54 -7.59 14.62
CA PRO A 5 1.33 -6.54 13.94
C PRO A 5 1.66 -5.33 14.83
N SER A 6 0.74 -4.92 15.68
CA SER A 6 0.95 -3.88 16.69
C SER A 6 2.05 -4.22 17.69
N THR A 7 2.15 -5.48 18.11
CA THR A 7 3.20 -5.97 19.01
C THR A 7 4.57 -5.92 18.32
N ARG A 8 4.65 -6.37 17.07
CA ARG A 8 5.90 -6.33 16.28
C ARG A 8 6.41 -4.91 16.09
N MET A 9 5.51 -3.96 15.82
CA MET A 9 5.91 -2.57 15.66
C MET A 9 6.36 -1.93 16.98
N LEU A 10 5.63 -2.14 18.08
CA LEU A 10 6.06 -1.64 19.38
C LEU A 10 7.42 -2.24 19.78
N ALA A 11 7.67 -3.51 19.49
CA ALA A 11 8.96 -4.15 19.71
C ALA A 11 10.09 -3.53 18.86
N LEU A 12 9.84 -3.17 17.59
CA LEU A 12 10.81 -2.46 16.75
C LEU A 12 11.20 -1.11 17.36
N PHE A 13 10.24 -0.37 17.88
CA PHE A 13 10.49 0.94 18.49
C PHE A 13 11.16 0.85 19.85
N GLN A 14 10.74 -0.09 20.70
CA GLN A 14 11.41 -0.37 21.96
C GLN A 14 12.86 -0.80 21.75
N GLY A 15 13.13 -1.65 20.75
CA GLY A 15 14.50 -2.03 20.39
C GLY A 15 15.36 -0.86 19.91
N ALA A 16 14.75 0.20 19.37
CA ALA A 16 15.41 1.45 19.00
C ALA A 16 15.46 2.49 20.14
N GLY A 17 14.99 2.15 21.34
CA GLY A 17 14.93 3.06 22.49
C GLY A 17 13.83 4.13 22.40
N ILE A 18 12.88 3.99 21.48
CA ILE A 18 11.77 4.93 21.29
C ILE A 18 10.52 4.36 21.95
N GLN A 19 9.92 5.15 22.86
CA GLN A 19 8.68 4.77 23.54
C GLN A 19 7.48 5.52 22.97
N PHE A 20 6.36 4.80 22.87
CA PHE A 20 5.06 5.34 22.46
C PHE A 20 4.01 4.96 23.49
N GLU A 21 3.01 5.82 23.66
CA GLU A 21 1.93 5.63 24.65
C GLU A 21 0.97 4.51 24.24
N SER A 22 0.88 4.21 22.94
CA SER A 22 0.04 3.13 22.39
C SER A 22 0.55 2.66 21.02
N ALA A 23 0.08 1.50 20.56
CA ALA A 23 0.34 1.02 19.21
C ALA A 23 -0.23 1.95 18.13
N GLU A 24 -1.34 2.63 18.42
CA GLU A 24 -1.95 3.60 17.52
C GLU A 24 -1.09 4.87 17.38
N ASP A 25 -0.55 5.38 18.50
CA ASP A 25 0.39 6.51 18.47
C ASP A 25 1.68 6.14 17.73
N ALA A 26 2.21 4.94 17.96
CA ALA A 26 3.35 4.40 17.23
C ALA A 26 3.07 4.36 15.72
N TRP A 27 1.90 3.85 15.29
CA TRP A 27 1.55 3.77 13.87
C TRP A 27 1.42 5.16 13.24
N ARG A 28 0.76 6.08 13.94
CA ARG A 28 0.58 7.47 13.49
C ARG A 28 1.93 8.17 13.29
N ARG A 29 2.87 8.00 14.23
CA ARG A 29 4.20 8.63 14.16
C ARG A 29 5.14 7.94 13.17
N ALA A 30 4.97 6.64 12.96
CA ALA A 30 5.73 5.84 12.00
C ALA A 30 5.24 5.93 10.55
N GLU A 31 4.12 6.61 10.30
CA GLU A 31 3.39 6.53 9.03
C GLU A 31 4.23 6.95 7.80
N HIS A 32 5.15 7.89 7.99
CA HIS A 32 6.08 8.34 6.96
C HIS A 32 7.22 7.36 6.71
N LEU A 33 7.45 6.37 7.58
CA LEU A 33 8.42 5.32 7.34
C LEU A 33 7.86 4.30 6.34
N TYR A 34 6.59 3.96 6.46
CA TYR A 34 5.92 3.03 5.54
C TYR A 34 4.47 3.47 5.34
N PRO A 35 4.19 4.28 4.30
CA PRO A 35 2.82 4.64 3.95
C PRO A 35 1.95 3.37 3.86
N LEU A 36 0.74 3.41 4.41
CA LEU A 36 -0.23 2.31 4.53
C LEU A 36 0.12 1.11 5.43
N LEU A 37 1.39 0.80 5.72
CA LEU A 37 1.77 -0.47 6.37
C LEU A 37 1.02 -0.73 7.67
N GLY A 38 0.93 0.26 8.56
CA GLY A 38 0.25 0.10 9.83
C GLY A 38 -1.22 -0.15 9.76
N TRP A 39 -1.82 0.47 8.76
CA TRP A 39 -3.24 0.46 8.62
C TRP A 39 -3.72 -0.79 7.88
N LEU A 40 -2.99 -1.20 6.84
CA LEU A 40 -3.17 -2.50 6.20
C LEU A 40 -2.97 -3.64 7.18
N THR A 41 -1.90 -3.61 7.98
CA THR A 41 -1.62 -4.72 8.90
C THR A 41 -2.58 -4.78 10.09
N ALA A 42 -3.16 -3.65 10.52
CA ALA A 42 -4.08 -3.62 11.67
C ALA A 42 -5.57 -3.73 11.31
N ARG A 43 -5.97 -3.38 10.08
CA ARG A 43 -7.39 -3.26 9.70
C ARG A 43 -7.83 -4.23 8.62
N PHE A 44 -6.97 -5.07 8.08
CA PHE A 44 -7.38 -6.04 7.07
C PHE A 44 -8.16 -7.22 7.71
N PRO A 45 -9.28 -7.74 7.15
CA PRO A 45 -10.04 -7.38 5.93
C PRO A 45 -11.22 -6.40 6.18
N ASP A 46 -10.99 -5.17 6.63
CA ASP A 46 -12.05 -4.16 6.74
C ASP A 46 -12.36 -3.58 5.36
N GLU A 47 -13.63 -3.57 4.97
CA GLU A 47 -14.07 -2.97 3.71
C GLU A 47 -13.76 -1.46 3.61
N ARG A 48 -13.77 -0.76 4.74
CA ARG A 48 -13.30 0.63 4.85
C ARG A 48 -11.79 0.69 4.62
N ALA A 49 -11.06 -0.34 5.07
CA ALA A 49 -9.64 -0.50 4.77
C ALA A 49 -9.37 -0.53 3.27
N PHE A 50 -10.10 -1.39 2.56
CA PHE A 50 -10.02 -1.44 1.11
C PHE A 50 -10.36 -0.09 0.46
N GLY A 51 -11.47 0.54 0.86
CA GLY A 51 -11.95 1.78 0.25
C GLY A 51 -10.93 2.92 0.31
N THR A 52 -10.26 3.09 1.44
CA THR A 52 -9.20 4.11 1.57
C THR A 52 -7.97 3.75 0.75
N CYS A 53 -7.59 2.46 0.68
CA CYS A 53 -6.48 2.03 -0.17
C CYS A 53 -6.77 2.29 -1.65
N ALA A 54 -7.99 2.00 -2.12
CA ALA A 54 -8.41 2.28 -3.48
C ALA A 54 -8.40 3.79 -3.77
N GLU A 55 -8.90 4.61 -2.84
CA GLU A 55 -8.88 6.07 -2.98
C GLU A 55 -7.45 6.63 -2.94
N TRP A 56 -6.58 6.09 -2.08
CA TRP A 56 -5.17 6.47 -2.04
C TRP A 56 -4.46 6.14 -3.35
N LEU A 57 -4.67 4.95 -3.91
CA LEU A 57 -4.14 4.57 -5.22
C LEU A 57 -4.67 5.50 -6.31
N ARG A 58 -5.96 5.86 -6.30
CA ARG A 58 -6.53 6.83 -7.24
C ARG A 58 -5.85 8.21 -7.14
N LEU A 59 -5.63 8.71 -5.93
CA LEU A 59 -4.92 9.98 -5.71
C LEU A 59 -3.46 9.90 -6.15
N CYS A 60 -2.75 8.82 -5.86
CA CYS A 60 -1.38 8.60 -6.32
C CYS A 60 -1.32 8.49 -7.86
N ALA A 61 -2.25 7.79 -8.49
CA ALA A 61 -2.33 7.67 -9.95
C ALA A 61 -2.55 9.01 -10.64
N SER A 62 -3.23 9.97 -10.00
CA SER A 62 -3.34 11.34 -10.53
C SER A 62 -2.01 12.09 -10.61
N ARG A 63 -0.97 11.57 -9.96
CA ARG A 63 0.38 12.14 -9.91
C ARG A 63 1.41 11.34 -10.70
N ILE A 64 1.07 10.15 -11.17
CA ILE A 64 1.97 9.25 -11.89
C ILE A 64 1.38 9.00 -13.27
N GLU A 65 2.14 9.35 -14.31
CA GLU A 65 1.73 9.19 -15.69
C GLU A 65 1.40 7.72 -15.98
N ASP A 66 0.33 7.49 -16.75
CA ASP A 66 -0.19 6.18 -17.12
C ASP A 66 -0.65 5.26 -15.98
N ALA A 67 -0.60 5.68 -14.70
CA ALA A 67 -0.94 4.81 -13.56
C ALA A 67 -2.44 4.57 -13.35
N ALA A 68 -3.31 5.37 -13.96
CA ALA A 68 -4.77 5.31 -13.76
C ALA A 68 -5.38 3.90 -13.98
N PRO A 69 -5.04 3.15 -15.04
CA PRO A 69 -5.60 1.82 -15.28
C PRO A 69 -5.30 0.83 -14.15
N ALA A 70 -4.12 0.92 -13.51
CA ALA A 70 -3.77 0.05 -12.38
C ALA A 70 -4.61 0.37 -11.13
N ALA A 71 -4.88 1.66 -10.86
CA ALA A 71 -5.74 2.06 -9.75
C ALA A 71 -7.20 1.62 -9.95
N GLU A 72 -7.71 1.80 -11.17
CA GLU A 72 -9.06 1.35 -11.56
C GLU A 72 -9.20 -0.16 -11.46
N LEU A 73 -8.16 -0.90 -11.87
CA LEU A 73 -8.14 -2.35 -11.79
C LEU A 73 -8.11 -2.83 -10.34
N PHE A 74 -7.28 -2.21 -9.48
CA PHE A 74 -7.27 -2.50 -8.05
C PHE A 74 -8.66 -2.32 -7.42
N ALA A 75 -9.37 -1.23 -7.73
CA ALA A 75 -10.69 -0.95 -7.18
C ALA A 75 -11.72 -2.06 -7.47
N GLN A 76 -11.53 -2.84 -8.54
CA GLN A 76 -12.38 -3.99 -8.90
C GLN A 76 -12.15 -5.23 -8.01
N ALA A 77 -11.10 -5.26 -7.18
CA ALA A 77 -10.81 -6.38 -6.29
C ALA A 77 -11.85 -6.56 -5.18
N ARG A 78 -12.59 -5.51 -4.81
CA ARG A 78 -13.67 -5.57 -3.81
C ARG A 78 -14.96 -6.08 -4.44
N SER A 79 -15.14 -7.41 -4.42
CA SER A 79 -16.44 -8.05 -4.61
C SER A 79 -16.83 -8.81 -3.36
N GLY A 80 -17.86 -8.33 -2.64
CA GLY A 80 -18.47 -9.08 -1.54
C GLY A 80 -19.16 -10.39 -1.98
N ALA A 81 -19.35 -10.58 -3.28
CA ALA A 81 -19.97 -11.78 -3.86
C ALA A 81 -18.95 -12.84 -4.32
N HIS A 82 -17.67 -12.47 -4.53
CA HIS A 82 -16.68 -13.33 -5.16
C HIS A 82 -15.30 -13.23 -4.48
N PRO A 83 -14.97 -14.11 -3.53
CA PRO A 83 -13.68 -14.07 -2.82
C PRO A 83 -12.46 -14.24 -3.75
N ARG A 84 -12.63 -14.85 -4.93
CA ARG A 84 -11.55 -15.02 -5.92
C ARG A 84 -11.28 -13.80 -6.80
N GLN A 85 -12.13 -12.77 -6.75
CA GLN A 85 -11.98 -11.60 -7.61
C GLN A 85 -10.64 -10.87 -7.38
N ALA A 86 -10.21 -10.76 -6.13
CA ALA A 86 -8.93 -10.14 -5.80
C ALA A 86 -7.73 -10.93 -6.37
N HIS A 87 -7.81 -12.26 -6.46
CA HIS A 87 -6.77 -13.07 -7.07
C HIS A 87 -6.65 -12.82 -8.58
N ILE A 88 -7.80 -12.72 -9.27
CA ILE A 88 -7.85 -12.38 -10.70
C ILE A 88 -7.27 -10.98 -10.94
N VAL A 89 -7.65 -10.02 -10.10
CA VAL A 89 -7.16 -8.63 -10.20
C VAL A 89 -5.65 -8.56 -9.96
N ALA A 90 -5.12 -9.27 -8.96
CA ALA A 90 -3.67 -9.34 -8.71
C ALA A 90 -2.92 -9.87 -9.94
N GLY A 91 -3.40 -10.95 -10.57
CA GLY A 91 -2.81 -11.48 -11.81
C GLY A 91 -2.77 -10.43 -12.93
N LYS A 92 -3.90 -9.74 -13.17
CA LYS A 92 -3.98 -8.70 -14.21
C LYS A 92 -3.09 -7.48 -13.92
N LEU A 93 -2.90 -7.12 -12.65
CA LEU A 93 -1.94 -6.08 -12.25
C LEU A 93 -0.49 -6.49 -12.55
N GLY A 94 -0.16 -7.77 -12.33
CA GLY A 94 1.12 -8.36 -12.74
C GLY A 94 1.35 -8.29 -14.25
N ASP A 95 0.32 -8.59 -15.05
CA ASP A 95 0.39 -8.46 -16.52
C ASP A 95 0.62 -7.01 -16.95
N LEU A 96 -0.14 -6.06 -16.37
CA LEU A 96 -0.02 -4.64 -16.65
C LEU A 96 1.37 -4.08 -16.29
N ARG A 97 1.94 -4.53 -15.16
CA ARG A 97 3.33 -4.23 -14.78
C ARG A 97 4.30 -4.68 -15.89
N ASN A 98 4.16 -5.92 -16.35
CA ASN A 98 5.06 -6.47 -17.36
C ASN A 98 4.94 -5.74 -18.70
N GLU A 99 3.71 -5.38 -19.12
CA GLU A 99 3.45 -4.56 -20.29
C GLU A 99 4.17 -3.19 -20.20
N TRP A 100 4.05 -2.52 -19.06
CA TRP A 100 4.70 -1.22 -18.84
C TRP A 100 6.21 -1.29 -18.76
N ILE A 101 6.78 -2.39 -18.25
CA ILE A 101 8.23 -2.64 -18.33
C ILE A 101 8.67 -2.69 -19.80
N LEU A 102 7.97 -3.48 -20.63
CA LEU A 102 8.27 -3.59 -22.07
C LEU A 102 8.09 -2.26 -22.81
N ALA A 103 7.09 -1.47 -22.42
CA ALA A 103 6.84 -0.13 -22.95
C ALA A 103 7.79 0.94 -22.39
N ARG A 104 8.75 0.59 -21.53
CA ARG A 104 9.71 1.49 -20.88
C ARG A 104 9.04 2.60 -20.05
N LYS A 105 7.98 2.24 -19.31
CA LYS A 105 7.24 3.10 -18.38
C LYS A 105 7.51 2.68 -16.93
N PRO A 106 8.71 2.97 -16.38
CA PRO A 106 9.14 2.43 -15.09
C PRO A 106 8.30 2.94 -13.90
N ALA A 107 7.82 4.18 -13.94
CA ALA A 107 6.97 4.75 -12.90
C ALA A 107 5.61 4.03 -12.83
N ALA A 108 4.96 3.86 -13.98
CA ALA A 108 3.71 3.12 -14.09
C ALA A 108 3.90 1.63 -13.69
N ALA A 109 4.96 0.98 -14.16
CA ALA A 109 5.27 -0.40 -13.78
C ALA A 109 5.42 -0.57 -12.26
N ALA A 110 6.19 0.28 -11.59
CA ALA A 110 6.34 0.24 -10.14
C ALA A 110 5.01 0.54 -9.41
N PHE A 111 4.16 1.40 -9.97
CA PHE A 111 2.82 1.64 -9.44
C PHE A 111 1.93 0.38 -9.52
N ALA A 112 1.91 -0.30 -10.67
CA ALA A 112 1.17 -1.56 -10.83
C ALA A 112 1.68 -2.64 -9.88
N ASP A 113 2.99 -2.73 -9.66
CA ASP A 113 3.59 -3.66 -8.71
C ASP A 113 3.14 -3.39 -7.27
N ALA A 114 3.12 -2.10 -6.87
CA ALA A 114 2.60 -1.69 -5.58
C ALA A 114 1.12 -2.09 -5.40
N ALA A 115 0.28 -1.84 -6.41
CA ALA A 115 -1.13 -2.25 -6.38
C ALA A 115 -1.28 -3.79 -6.34
N SER A 116 -0.44 -4.53 -7.06
CA SER A 116 -0.44 -6.00 -7.07
C SER A 116 -0.18 -6.56 -5.68
N HIS A 117 0.86 -6.07 -4.99
CA HIS A 117 1.17 -6.48 -3.62
C HIS A 117 0.01 -6.27 -2.64
N LEU A 118 -0.70 -5.15 -2.76
CA LEU A 118 -1.90 -4.89 -1.94
C LEU A 118 -3.03 -5.86 -2.28
N CYS A 119 -3.21 -6.16 -3.57
CA CYS A 119 -4.26 -7.05 -4.04
C CYS A 119 -4.00 -8.52 -3.68
N GLU A 120 -2.73 -8.95 -3.66
CA GLU A 120 -2.30 -10.29 -3.25
C GLU A 120 -2.61 -10.55 -1.77
N VAL A 121 -2.32 -9.59 -0.88
CA VAL A 121 -2.76 -9.66 0.52
C VAL A 121 -4.27 -9.77 0.58
N TRP A 122 -4.96 -8.98 -0.26
CA TRP A 122 -6.41 -8.98 -0.25
C TRP A 122 -7.02 -10.31 -0.68
N ALA A 123 -6.46 -10.91 -1.72
CA ALA A 123 -6.80 -12.25 -2.17
C ALA A 123 -6.54 -13.29 -1.08
N ALA A 124 -5.31 -13.36 -0.56
CA ALA A 124 -4.91 -14.43 0.36
C ALA A 124 -5.74 -14.46 1.65
N VAL A 125 -6.07 -13.30 2.21
CA VAL A 125 -6.89 -13.25 3.41
C VAL A 125 -8.35 -13.57 3.11
N THR A 126 -8.92 -13.05 2.01
CA THR A 126 -10.34 -13.31 1.66
C THR A 126 -10.60 -14.75 1.23
N THR A 127 -9.58 -15.45 0.70
CA THR A 127 -9.65 -16.88 0.37
C THR A 127 -9.20 -17.81 1.50
N GLY A 128 -8.61 -17.27 2.57
CA GLY A 128 -8.06 -18.06 3.68
C GLY A 128 -6.75 -18.79 3.34
N GLU A 129 -6.06 -18.37 2.27
CA GLU A 129 -4.84 -18.99 1.73
C GLU A 129 -3.57 -18.20 2.12
N MET A 130 -3.58 -17.54 3.30
CA MET A 130 -2.41 -16.81 3.79
C MET A 130 -1.22 -17.74 4.06
N ASP A 131 -0.06 -17.35 3.56
CA ASP A 131 1.22 -18.02 3.75
C ASP A 131 2.34 -16.98 4.04
N ALA A 132 3.59 -17.45 4.06
CA ALA A 132 4.74 -16.56 4.30
C ALA A 132 4.94 -15.53 3.18
N GLU A 133 4.49 -15.83 1.95
CA GLU A 133 4.64 -14.95 0.80
C GLU A 133 3.54 -13.91 0.74
N THR A 134 2.37 -14.16 1.31
CA THR A 134 1.19 -13.27 1.30
C THR A 134 0.95 -12.58 2.64
N GLU A 135 1.93 -12.66 3.53
CA GLU A 135 1.88 -12.07 4.86
C GLU A 135 1.68 -10.54 4.77
N PRO A 136 0.65 -9.96 5.44
CA PRO A 136 0.26 -8.57 5.25
C PRO A 136 1.37 -7.55 5.52
N TRP A 137 2.27 -7.84 6.47
CA TRP A 137 3.35 -6.92 6.81
C TRP A 137 4.42 -6.88 5.72
N ALA A 138 4.89 -8.03 5.25
CA ALA A 138 5.86 -8.14 4.18
C ALA A 138 5.36 -7.47 2.91
N ARG A 139 4.11 -7.74 2.53
CA ARG A 139 3.50 -7.16 1.33
C ARG A 139 3.17 -5.68 1.47
N GLY A 140 2.70 -5.23 2.63
CA GLY A 140 2.52 -3.80 2.90
C GLY A 140 3.85 -3.03 2.76
N LYS A 141 4.96 -3.62 3.24
CA LYS A 141 6.30 -3.04 3.10
C LYS A 141 6.75 -3.00 1.64
N ALA A 142 6.52 -4.07 0.89
CA ALA A 142 6.83 -4.14 -0.53
C ALA A 142 6.03 -3.12 -1.34
N ALA A 143 4.71 -3.03 -1.10
CA ALA A 143 3.83 -2.05 -1.74
C ALA A 143 4.26 -0.60 -1.47
N ALA A 144 4.58 -0.27 -0.20
CA ALA A 144 5.09 1.05 0.17
C ALA A 144 6.43 1.36 -0.53
N GLY A 145 7.32 0.37 -0.62
CA GLY A 145 8.60 0.48 -1.34
C GLY A 145 8.41 0.76 -2.83
N ALA A 146 7.58 -0.04 -3.50
CA ALA A 146 7.27 0.10 -4.92
C ALA A 146 6.57 1.44 -5.24
N MET A 147 5.68 1.92 -4.36
CA MET A 147 5.04 3.23 -4.56
C MET A 147 6.04 4.40 -4.43
N VAL A 148 7.00 4.32 -3.50
CA VAL A 148 8.10 5.30 -3.41
C VAL A 148 8.94 5.28 -4.69
N THR A 149 9.26 4.09 -5.21
CA THR A 149 9.96 3.94 -6.49
C THR A 149 9.18 4.57 -7.64
N ALA A 150 7.87 4.30 -7.74
CA ALA A 150 7.01 4.90 -8.76
C ALA A 150 7.05 6.45 -8.71
N TRP A 151 6.97 7.01 -7.50
CA TRP A 151 7.02 8.45 -7.26
C TRP A 151 8.36 9.08 -7.67
N LEU A 152 9.48 8.39 -7.41
CA LEU A 152 10.81 8.86 -7.80
C LEU A 152 11.01 8.79 -9.31
N TYR A 153 10.61 7.68 -9.95
CA TYR A 153 10.72 7.52 -11.39
C TYR A 153 9.86 8.52 -12.17
N GLN A 154 8.68 8.87 -11.66
CA GLN A 154 7.87 9.93 -12.26
C GLN A 154 8.61 11.28 -12.35
N GLN A 155 9.52 11.53 -11.42
CA GLN A 155 10.31 12.75 -11.36
C GLN A 155 11.68 12.61 -12.05
N GLY A 156 11.97 11.47 -12.66
CA GLY A 156 13.28 11.17 -13.24
C GLY A 156 14.40 11.01 -12.21
N LEU A 157 14.05 10.74 -10.94
CA LEU A 157 14.99 10.59 -9.83
C LEU A 157 15.42 9.13 -9.67
N LYS A 158 16.61 8.93 -9.08
CA LYS A 158 17.14 7.59 -8.79
C LYS A 158 16.61 7.06 -7.46
N GLU A 159 16.45 5.75 -7.37
CA GLU A 159 15.92 5.08 -6.19
C GLU A 159 16.84 5.11 -4.96
N ASP A 160 18.14 5.33 -5.15
CA ASP A 160 19.16 5.29 -4.09
C ASP A 160 19.33 6.62 -3.33
N ASP A 161 18.71 7.70 -3.80
CA ASP A 161 18.71 8.99 -3.11
C ASP A 161 17.81 8.94 -1.85
N LYS A 162 18.46 8.86 -0.69
CA LYS A 162 17.79 8.77 0.61
C LYS A 162 16.89 9.99 0.90
N ALA A 163 17.33 11.20 0.53
CA ALA A 163 16.59 12.42 0.83
C ALA A 163 15.32 12.50 -0.03
N GLU A 164 15.42 12.12 -1.30
CA GLU A 164 14.26 12.09 -2.20
C GLU A 164 13.27 10.97 -1.82
N ARG A 165 13.77 9.81 -1.38
CA ARG A 165 12.90 8.75 -0.81
C ARG A 165 12.10 9.25 0.40
N GLU A 166 12.73 10.02 1.28
CA GLU A 166 12.05 10.58 2.45
C GLU A 166 10.95 11.56 2.04
N LYS A 167 11.25 12.50 1.14
CA LYS A 167 10.27 13.44 0.59
C LYS A 167 9.10 12.71 -0.09
N ALA A 168 9.40 11.67 -0.87
CA ALA A 168 8.39 10.84 -1.51
C ALA A 168 7.46 10.17 -0.48
N ARG A 169 8.02 9.59 0.59
CA ARG A 169 7.20 8.99 1.65
C ARG A 169 6.30 10.03 2.34
N ILE A 170 6.82 11.22 2.64
CA ILE A 170 6.03 12.31 3.23
C ILE A 170 4.87 12.70 2.30
N ALA A 171 5.13 12.86 1.01
CA ALA A 171 4.10 13.19 0.03
C ALA A 171 3.02 12.09 -0.08
N LEU A 172 3.44 10.82 -0.17
CA LEU A 172 2.55 9.67 -0.22
C LEU A 172 1.70 9.52 1.06
N THR A 173 2.29 9.78 2.22
CA THR A 173 1.56 9.86 3.50
C THR A 173 0.55 11.00 3.49
N GLY A 174 0.89 12.16 2.91
CA GLY A 174 -0.04 13.26 2.71
C GLY A 174 -1.28 12.84 1.91
N LEU A 175 -1.07 12.17 0.78
CA LEU A 175 -2.17 11.62 -0.04
C LEU A 175 -3.00 10.58 0.71
N LEU A 176 -2.37 9.76 1.55
CA LEU A 176 -3.08 8.78 2.37
C LEU A 176 -4.00 9.45 3.39
N ARG A 177 -3.54 10.54 4.02
CA ARG A 177 -4.37 11.34 4.93
C ARG A 177 -5.56 11.95 4.20
N THR A 178 -5.36 12.44 2.98
CA THR A 178 -6.47 12.92 2.13
C THR A 178 -7.48 11.81 1.82
N ALA A 179 -7.01 10.62 1.43
CA ALA A 179 -7.89 9.48 1.15
C ALA A 179 -8.74 9.10 2.38
N ARG A 180 -8.15 9.16 3.58
CA ARG A 180 -8.88 8.89 4.82
C ARG A 180 -9.95 9.93 5.11
N ALA A 181 -9.62 11.22 4.97
CA ALA A 181 -10.60 12.28 5.18
C ALA A 181 -11.79 12.15 4.22
N ALA A 182 -11.57 11.71 2.98
CA ALA A 182 -12.64 11.46 2.02
C ALA A 182 -13.55 10.26 2.40
N GLY A 183 -13.00 9.24 3.07
CA GLY A 183 -13.76 8.10 3.60
C GLY A 183 -14.49 8.36 4.93
N HIS A 184 -14.21 9.50 5.56
CA HIS A 184 -14.84 9.98 6.79
C HIS A 184 -15.44 11.39 6.56
N PRO A 185 -16.55 11.54 5.81
CA PRO A 185 -17.37 12.71 6.01
C PRO A 185 -17.85 12.63 7.46
N GLU A 186 -17.37 13.54 8.31
CA GLU A 186 -17.66 13.52 9.74
C GLU A 186 -19.17 13.39 9.98
N GLU A 187 -19.52 12.47 10.89
CA GLU A 187 -20.70 12.59 11.73
C GLU A 187 -20.70 14.01 12.30
N THR A 188 -21.54 14.87 11.72
CA THR A 188 -21.90 16.18 12.25
C THR A 188 -23.17 16.06 13.05
#